data_AF-A0A238Y3N9-F1
#
_entry.id   AF-A0A238Y3N9-F1
#
_cell.length_a   1.000
_cell.length_b   1.000
_cell.length_c   1.000
_cell.angle_alpha   90.00
_cell.angle_beta   90.00
_cell.angle_gamma   90.00
#
_symmetry.space_group_name_H-M   'P 1'
#
loop_
_entity.id
_entity.type
_entity.pdbx_description
1 polymer ?
#
loop_
_entity_poly.entity_id
_entity_poly.type
_entity_poly.pdbx_seq_one_letter_code
_entity_poly.pdbx_strand_id
1 'polypeptide(L)'
;MVFALAGCLGSDEDGGDPEEAGDDSTGEQTALSEPTDFPEGEACAVCNMITEEYPEWNAQLVKTDETRVYFCSSGCMLAYITDPEHFGGEDEVVEGVWVTDYDTGELIDGMQAYYVRVKESGHIDDIMGMNPTPFESREAAESLIDRLNDEYDGAYDAAEDVIRFDDFDRDLAMHYRANFFDGDDDDHGHHGDADAPESFDLVDGNGETIDTWVRDHWHTAVTVDESASRSLYAEAVEADGEIIDIDGEHWEFDARLADGAPEDVISIHSHGDHVHIEGETEGLTEVIFEFSHHGEIALTTEADAMVVEVGEGGDHDHGHDDDHDHDHSHDDDHDHDH
;
A
#
# COMPACT_ATOMS: atom_id res chain seq x y z
N MET A 1 -8.22 62.57 57.30
CA MET A 1 -6.75 62.50 57.42
C MET A 1 -6.44 61.71 58.68
N VAL A 2 -5.95 60.47 58.48
CA VAL A 2 -4.95 59.76 59.30
C VAL A 2 -5.32 59.42 60.76
N PHE A 3 -5.17 58.21 61.33
CA PHE A 3 -4.78 56.83 60.99
C PHE A 3 -5.33 56.01 62.21
N ALA A 4 -5.91 54.80 62.06
CA ALA A 4 -5.31 53.48 62.38
C ALA A 4 -4.49 53.44 63.71
N LEU A 5 -4.57 52.46 64.64
CA LEU A 5 -5.09 51.09 64.72
C LEU A 5 -5.16 50.75 66.23
N ALA A 6 -6.11 49.91 66.65
CA ALA A 6 -6.03 49.16 67.91
C ALA A 6 -6.51 47.73 67.64
N GLY A 7 -5.67 46.74 67.94
CA GLY A 7 -6.06 45.34 67.98
C GLY A 7 -6.60 44.95 69.35
N CYS A 8 -7.34 43.84 69.42
CA CYS A 8 -7.18 42.74 70.39
C CYS A 8 -8.37 41.75 70.32
N LEU A 9 -8.01 40.46 70.28
CA LEU A 9 -8.59 39.28 70.95
C LEU A 9 -10.11 39.23 71.28
N GLY A 10 -10.73 38.10 70.95
CA GLY A 10 -11.76 37.49 71.81
C GLY A 10 -12.90 36.74 71.10
N SER A 11 -12.75 35.42 71.03
CA SER A 11 -13.75 34.33 71.16
C SER A 11 -15.26 34.65 71.31
N ASP A 12 -16.02 33.97 70.43
CA ASP A 12 -17.24 33.15 70.65
C ASP A 12 -18.67 33.76 70.61
N GLU A 13 -19.46 33.15 69.70
CA GLU A 13 -20.91 32.91 69.63
C GLU A 13 -21.87 33.80 68.79
N ASP A 14 -22.40 33.13 67.75
CA ASP A 14 -23.79 33.11 67.21
C ASP A 14 -24.15 33.89 65.92
N GLY A 15 -24.41 33.10 64.86
CA GLY A 15 -25.56 33.30 63.96
C GLY A 15 -25.42 34.21 62.74
N GLY A 16 -25.13 33.62 61.57
CA GLY A 16 -25.40 34.23 60.27
C GLY A 16 -24.62 33.63 59.10
N ASP A 17 -25.28 32.80 58.30
CA ASP A 17 -24.94 32.52 56.88
C ASP A 17 -24.98 33.87 56.10
N PRO A 18 -24.18 34.13 55.03
CA PRO A 18 -23.99 33.19 53.93
C PRO A 18 -22.65 33.27 53.12
N GLU A 19 -22.53 32.31 52.20
CA GLU A 19 -21.79 32.33 50.91
C GLU A 19 -20.27 32.12 50.87
N GLU A 20 -19.92 31.03 50.17
CA GLU A 20 -18.94 30.94 49.07
C GLU A 20 -17.47 31.31 49.33
N ALA A 21 -16.65 30.26 49.42
CA ALA A 21 -15.56 30.02 48.46
C ALA A 21 -14.91 28.66 48.81
N GLY A 22 -15.57 27.59 48.37
CA GLY A 22 -14.89 26.31 48.18
C GLY A 22 -13.92 26.48 47.02
N ASP A 23 -12.63 26.50 47.32
CA ASP A 23 -11.56 26.27 46.35
C ASP A 23 -11.61 24.77 46.00
N ASP A 24 -12.55 24.43 45.12
CA ASP A 24 -12.65 23.13 44.48
C ASP A 24 -12.08 23.28 43.07
N SER A 25 -10.74 23.23 42.97
CA SER A 25 -10.11 22.95 41.69
C SER A 25 -10.15 21.44 41.43
N THR A 26 -11.34 20.85 41.42
CA THR A 26 -11.55 19.59 40.70
C THR A 26 -12.02 20.00 39.32
N GLY A 27 -11.05 20.43 38.50
CA GLY A 27 -11.26 20.46 37.06
C GLY A 27 -11.72 19.07 36.66
N GLU A 28 -12.91 19.02 36.09
CA GLU A 28 -13.63 17.83 35.67
C GLU A 28 -12.70 16.99 34.79
N GLN A 29 -12.07 15.97 35.39
CA GLN A 29 -11.46 14.86 34.67
C GLN A 29 -12.62 14.11 34.05
N THR A 30 -13.05 14.53 32.86
CA THR A 30 -13.88 13.70 32.00
C THR A 30 -13.22 12.33 31.95
N ALA A 31 -13.95 11.30 32.38
CA ALA A 31 -13.38 9.99 32.65
C ALA A 31 -12.61 9.51 31.41
N LEU A 32 -11.33 9.18 31.60
CA LEU A 32 -10.45 8.67 30.55
C LEU A 32 -10.95 7.35 29.91
N SER A 33 -12.00 6.77 30.49
CA SER A 33 -12.71 5.58 30.04
C SER A 33 -14.00 5.87 29.26
N GLU A 34 -14.33 7.13 28.98
CA GLU A 34 -15.55 7.54 28.28
C GLU A 34 -15.22 8.56 27.17
N PRO A 35 -16.05 8.65 26.10
CA PRO A 35 -15.88 9.69 25.10
C PRO A 35 -16.20 11.05 25.69
N THR A 36 -15.57 12.09 25.15
CA THR A 36 -15.94 13.49 25.46
C THR A 36 -16.59 14.15 24.25
N ASP A 37 -17.22 15.30 24.48
CA ASP A 37 -17.48 16.23 23.39
C ASP A 37 -16.17 16.62 22.70
N PHE A 38 -16.23 16.92 21.41
CA PHE A 38 -15.10 17.45 20.64
C PHE A 38 -14.94 18.94 20.96
N PRO A 39 -13.77 19.39 21.45
CA PRO A 39 -13.60 20.78 21.86
C PRO A 39 -13.69 21.76 20.69
N GLU A 40 -14.22 22.96 20.97
CA GLU A 40 -14.34 24.02 19.96
C GLU A 40 -12.98 24.41 19.39
N GLY A 41 -12.85 24.38 18.06
CA GLY A 41 -11.60 24.71 17.37
C GLY A 41 -10.44 23.71 17.54
N GLU A 42 -10.69 22.53 18.13
CA GLU A 42 -9.68 21.48 18.24
C GLU A 42 -9.29 20.97 16.86
N ALA A 43 -7.99 20.94 16.57
CA ALA A 43 -7.48 20.53 15.27
C ALA A 43 -7.16 19.02 15.27
N CYS A 44 -7.52 18.36 14.18
CA CYS A 44 -7.13 16.98 13.91
C CYS A 44 -5.60 16.86 13.92
N ALA A 45 -5.06 15.93 14.69
CA ALA A 45 -3.61 15.75 14.84
C ALA A 45 -2.88 15.40 13.52
N VAL A 46 -3.61 14.91 12.51
CA VAL A 46 -3.04 14.52 11.20
C VAL A 46 -3.20 15.62 10.16
N CYS A 47 -4.42 16.06 9.90
CA CYS A 47 -4.72 16.96 8.76
C CYS A 47 -5.03 18.41 9.17
N ASN A 48 -5.02 18.72 10.47
CA ASN A 48 -5.28 20.05 11.01
C ASN A 48 -6.69 20.63 10.69
N MET A 49 -7.63 19.79 10.26
CA MET A 49 -9.06 20.15 10.14
C MET A 49 -9.71 20.25 11.53
N ILE A 50 -10.71 21.11 11.69
CA ILE A 50 -11.38 21.31 12.98
C ILE A 50 -12.34 20.16 13.27
N THR A 51 -12.09 19.38 14.32
CA THR A 51 -12.76 18.08 14.52
C THR A 51 -14.25 18.18 14.84
N GLU A 52 -14.68 19.26 15.48
CA GLU A 52 -16.11 19.50 15.75
C GLU A 52 -16.93 19.80 14.49
N GLU A 53 -16.29 20.17 13.37
CA GLU A 53 -16.98 20.45 12.10
C GLU A 53 -17.36 19.15 11.35
N TYR A 54 -16.94 17.98 11.85
CA TYR A 54 -17.15 16.67 11.22
C TYR A 54 -17.80 15.66 12.18
N PRO A 55 -18.97 15.97 12.78
CA PRO A 55 -19.61 15.11 13.78
C PRO A 55 -20.06 13.75 13.26
N GLU A 56 -20.14 13.57 11.94
CA GLU A 56 -20.52 12.30 11.30
C GLU A 56 -19.33 11.33 11.12
N TRP A 57 -18.10 11.80 11.35
CA TRP A 57 -16.88 11.06 11.02
C TRP A 57 -15.85 11.02 12.14
N ASN A 58 -15.89 12.00 13.03
CA ASN A 58 -14.81 12.25 13.97
C ASN A 58 -14.52 11.09 14.92
N ALA A 59 -13.28 11.09 15.40
CA ALA A 59 -12.76 10.05 16.27
C ALA A 59 -11.87 10.67 17.34
N GLN A 60 -11.72 9.97 18.45
CA GLN A 60 -10.85 10.37 19.54
C GLN A 60 -10.22 9.13 20.19
N LEU A 61 -9.02 9.28 20.72
CA LEU A 61 -8.36 8.24 21.50
C LEU A 61 -7.78 8.80 22.79
N VAL A 62 -7.54 7.93 23.75
CA VAL A 62 -6.81 8.21 24.99
C VAL A 62 -5.65 7.23 25.10
N LYS A 63 -4.48 7.74 25.44
CA LYS A 63 -3.27 6.95 25.70
C LYS A 63 -3.07 6.73 27.21
N THR A 64 -2.16 5.82 27.58
CA THR A 64 -1.84 5.50 28.99
C THR A 64 -1.28 6.68 29.81
N ASP A 65 -0.76 7.70 29.15
CA ASP A 65 -0.31 8.96 29.76
C ASP A 65 -1.47 9.95 30.02
N GLU A 66 -2.72 9.50 29.84
CA GLU A 66 -3.96 10.27 29.98
C GLU A 66 -4.13 11.35 28.88
N THR A 67 -3.28 11.38 27.86
CA THR A 67 -3.40 12.28 26.72
C THR A 67 -4.55 11.84 25.82
N ARG A 68 -5.50 12.77 25.58
CA ARG A 68 -6.56 12.60 24.61
C ARG A 68 -6.19 13.29 23.29
N VAL A 69 -6.37 12.59 22.18
CA VAL A 69 -6.10 13.09 20.84
C VAL A 69 -7.39 13.02 20.03
N TYR A 70 -7.65 14.04 19.22
CA TYR A 70 -8.87 14.18 18.41
C TYR A 70 -8.54 14.13 16.92
N PHE A 71 -9.45 13.55 16.14
CA PHE A 71 -9.31 13.34 14.71
C PHE A 71 -10.60 13.70 13.98
N CYS A 72 -10.48 14.21 12.76
CA CYS A 72 -11.65 14.47 11.93
C CYS A 72 -12.33 13.18 11.45
N SER A 73 -11.60 12.05 11.42
CA SER A 73 -12.04 10.77 10.87
C SER A 73 -11.31 9.58 11.49
N SER A 74 -11.89 8.38 11.38
CA SER A 74 -11.24 7.10 11.71
C SER A 74 -9.96 6.85 10.87
N GLY A 75 -9.88 7.33 9.63
CA GLY A 75 -8.67 7.17 8.80
C GLY A 75 -7.51 8.06 9.26
N CYS A 76 -7.78 9.27 9.76
CA CYS A 76 -6.75 10.07 10.42
C CYS A 76 -6.31 9.47 11.76
N MET A 77 -7.25 8.89 12.52
CA MET A 77 -6.90 8.16 13.74
C MET A 77 -5.99 6.95 13.43
N LEU A 78 -6.34 6.16 12.42
CA LEU A 78 -5.53 5.05 11.93
C LEU A 78 -4.11 5.52 11.58
N ALA A 79 -3.96 6.58 10.78
CA ALA A 79 -2.64 7.11 10.44
C ALA A 79 -1.83 7.53 11.67
N TYR A 80 -2.48 8.16 12.65
CA TYR A 80 -1.81 8.58 13.87
C TYR A 80 -1.33 7.40 14.73
N ILE A 81 -2.14 6.34 14.90
CA ILE A 81 -1.74 5.22 15.76
C ILE A 81 -0.64 4.35 15.14
N THR A 82 -0.47 4.40 13.82
CA THR A 82 0.56 3.61 13.11
C THR A 82 1.90 4.33 13.06
N ASP A 83 1.92 5.66 13.16
CA ASP A 83 3.14 6.47 13.23
C ASP A 83 2.95 7.73 14.11
N PRO A 84 2.76 7.58 15.43
CA PRO A 84 2.44 8.71 16.29
C PRO A 84 3.56 9.75 16.34
N GLU A 85 4.83 9.32 16.25
CA GLU A 85 5.99 10.22 16.27
C GLU A 85 6.00 11.17 15.07
N HIS A 86 5.64 10.67 13.87
CA HIS A 86 5.51 11.49 12.66
C HIS A 86 4.50 12.62 12.81
N PHE A 87 3.40 12.37 13.54
CA PHE A 87 2.37 13.35 13.83
C PHE A 87 2.58 14.14 15.12
N GLY A 88 3.80 14.09 15.69
CA GLY A 88 4.18 14.85 16.90
C GLY A 88 3.61 14.29 18.20
N GLY A 89 3.13 13.05 18.18
CA GLY A 89 2.76 12.26 19.33
C GLY A 89 3.92 11.46 19.91
N GLU A 90 3.63 10.75 21.00
CA GLU A 90 4.53 9.75 21.58
C GLU A 90 3.93 8.36 21.32
N ASP A 91 4.79 7.39 20.99
CA ASP A 91 4.45 5.97 20.87
C ASP A 91 4.14 5.36 22.25
N GLU A 92 2.94 5.67 22.72
CA GLU A 92 2.37 5.24 23.99
C GLU A 92 1.13 4.39 23.73
N VAL A 93 0.90 3.40 24.59
CA VAL A 93 -0.21 2.46 24.44
C VAL A 93 -1.54 3.20 24.47
N VAL A 94 -2.41 2.88 23.51
CA VAL A 94 -3.80 3.37 23.46
C VAL A 94 -4.64 2.61 24.49
N GLU A 95 -5.30 3.33 25.39
CA GLU A 95 -6.19 2.77 26.43
C GLU A 95 -7.68 2.84 26.05
N GLY A 96 -8.07 3.77 25.18
CA GLY A 96 -9.45 3.93 24.77
C GLY A 96 -9.56 4.61 23.42
N VAL A 97 -10.57 4.21 22.65
CA VAL A 97 -10.86 4.74 21.31
C VAL A 97 -12.36 4.93 21.17
N TRP A 98 -12.76 6.05 20.61
CA TRP A 98 -14.14 6.31 20.22
C TRP A 98 -14.21 6.83 18.80
N VAL A 99 -15.06 6.21 18.00
CA VAL A 99 -15.30 6.54 16.59
C VAL A 99 -16.79 6.77 16.39
N THR A 100 -17.16 7.66 15.48
CA THR A 100 -18.57 7.89 15.14
C THR A 100 -19.06 6.78 14.23
N ASP A 101 -20.03 5.99 14.69
CA ASP A 101 -20.68 4.92 13.92
C ASP A 101 -21.40 5.50 12.69
N TYR A 102 -21.17 4.87 11.53
CA TYR A 102 -21.62 5.40 10.24
C TYR A 102 -23.14 5.42 10.07
N ASP A 103 -23.87 4.49 10.67
CA ASP A 103 -25.32 4.40 10.51
C ASP A 103 -26.07 5.30 11.51
N THR A 104 -25.55 5.39 12.73
CA THR A 104 -26.23 6.06 13.85
C THR A 104 -25.75 7.48 14.10
N GLY A 105 -24.50 7.79 13.73
CA GLY A 105 -23.83 9.04 14.08
C GLY A 105 -23.49 9.15 15.57
N GLU A 106 -23.55 8.06 16.33
CA GLU A 106 -23.20 8.02 17.75
C GLU A 106 -21.75 7.55 17.95
N LEU A 107 -21.07 8.07 18.99
CA LEU A 107 -19.75 7.57 19.37
C LEU A 107 -19.85 6.18 19.98
N ILE A 108 -19.09 5.24 19.42
CA ILE A 108 -19.00 3.84 19.86
C ILE A 108 -17.57 3.50 20.32
N ASP A 109 -17.40 2.39 21.04
CA ASP A 109 -16.08 1.88 21.41
C ASP A 109 -15.33 1.41 20.16
N GLY A 110 -14.34 2.20 19.73
CA GLY A 110 -13.59 1.96 18.51
C GLY A 110 -12.64 0.75 18.59
N MET A 111 -12.26 0.30 19.79
CA MET A 111 -11.47 -0.92 19.94
C MET A 111 -12.34 -2.17 19.72
N GLN A 112 -13.64 -2.06 19.99
CA GLN A 112 -14.62 -3.14 19.80
C GLN A 112 -15.46 -3.02 18.52
N ALA A 113 -15.28 -1.95 17.74
CA ALA A 113 -15.99 -1.71 16.50
C ALA A 113 -15.57 -2.68 15.38
N TYR A 114 -16.34 -2.67 14.30
CA TYR A 114 -16.01 -3.27 13.02
C TYR A 114 -15.79 -2.15 12.01
N TYR A 115 -14.80 -2.29 11.15
CA TYR A 115 -14.49 -1.29 10.14
C TYR A 115 -14.59 -1.92 8.76
N VAL A 116 -15.27 -1.25 7.84
CA VAL A 116 -15.28 -1.64 6.42
C VAL A 116 -14.12 -0.95 5.72
N ARG A 117 -13.22 -1.74 5.12
CA ARG A 117 -12.15 -1.26 4.26
C ARG A 117 -12.75 -0.80 2.93
N VAL A 118 -13.05 0.49 2.81
CA VAL A 118 -13.43 1.09 1.53
C VAL A 118 -12.19 1.13 0.63
N LYS A 119 -12.29 0.49 -0.54
CA LYS A 119 -11.18 0.34 -1.50
C LYS A 119 -11.19 1.42 -2.58
N GLU A 120 -12.36 1.98 -2.86
CA GLU A 120 -12.58 2.89 -3.98
C GLU A 120 -13.19 4.22 -3.55
N SER A 121 -12.61 5.31 -4.06
CA SER A 121 -13.09 6.65 -3.76
C SER A 121 -14.46 6.91 -4.40
N GLY A 122 -15.35 7.61 -3.68
CA GLY A 122 -16.69 7.95 -4.17
C GLY A 122 -17.75 6.86 -4.00
N HIS A 123 -17.37 5.68 -3.51
CA HIS A 123 -18.33 4.65 -3.04
C HIS A 123 -19.07 5.08 -1.76
N ILE A 124 -18.42 5.94 -0.97
CA ILE A 124 -18.99 6.62 0.19
C ILE A 124 -18.67 8.10 0.07
N ASP A 125 -19.63 8.97 0.37
CA ASP A 125 -19.44 10.42 0.43
C ASP A 125 -18.73 10.79 1.73
N ASP A 126 -17.44 10.47 1.76
CA ASP A 126 -16.60 10.54 2.93
C ASP A 126 -15.70 11.77 2.90
N ILE A 127 -15.36 12.28 4.08
CA ILE A 127 -14.31 13.28 4.21
C ILE A 127 -12.95 12.64 3.97
N MET A 128 -11.97 13.44 3.55
CA MET A 128 -10.61 12.96 3.30
C MET A 128 -10.51 11.87 2.21
N GLY A 129 -11.49 11.80 1.30
CA GLY A 129 -11.49 10.90 0.14
C GLY A 129 -11.99 9.51 0.48
N MET A 130 -11.42 8.85 1.49
CA MET A 130 -11.82 7.53 1.98
C MET A 130 -11.43 7.34 3.45
N ASN A 131 -12.22 6.54 4.20
CA ASN A 131 -11.90 6.06 5.54
C ASN A 131 -12.28 4.59 5.74
N PRO A 132 -11.64 3.91 6.71
CA PRO A 132 -12.19 2.68 7.27
C PRO A 132 -13.51 3.03 7.98
N THR A 133 -14.63 2.58 7.43
CA THR A 133 -15.97 3.01 7.87
C THR A 133 -16.42 2.23 9.12
N PRO A 134 -16.63 2.89 10.28
CA PRO A 134 -16.89 2.22 11.55
C PRO A 134 -18.35 1.81 11.75
N PHE A 135 -18.55 0.66 12.40
CA PHE A 135 -19.84 0.11 12.80
C PHE A 135 -19.77 -0.55 14.18
N GLU A 136 -20.82 -0.39 14.98
CA GLU A 136 -20.95 -1.08 16.28
C GLU A 136 -21.07 -2.61 16.10
N SER A 137 -21.69 -3.04 15.00
CA SER A 137 -22.01 -4.45 14.75
C SER A 137 -21.49 -4.93 13.40
N ARG A 138 -21.05 -6.20 13.37
CA ARG A 138 -20.60 -6.86 12.15
C ARG A 138 -21.69 -6.94 11.10
N GLU A 139 -22.95 -7.14 11.52
CA GLU A 139 -24.10 -7.22 10.60
C GLU A 139 -24.33 -5.89 9.85
N ALA A 140 -24.10 -4.75 10.50
CA ALA A 140 -24.18 -3.45 9.85
C ALA A 140 -23.02 -3.22 8.86
N ALA A 141 -21.80 -3.62 9.24
CA ALA A 141 -20.64 -3.60 8.34
C ALA A 141 -20.87 -4.47 7.09
N GLU A 142 -21.37 -5.70 7.26
CA GLU A 142 -21.74 -6.60 6.16
C GLU A 142 -22.86 -6.00 5.29
N SER A 143 -23.81 -5.29 5.90
CA SER A 143 -24.86 -4.60 5.15
C SER A 143 -24.32 -3.44 4.30
N LEU A 144 -23.24 -2.77 4.71
CA LEU A 144 -22.53 -1.82 3.85
C LEU A 144 -21.86 -2.54 2.69
N ILE A 145 -21.16 -3.65 2.92
CA ILE A 145 -20.53 -4.48 1.87
C ILE A 145 -21.55 -4.86 0.79
N ASP A 146 -22.71 -5.39 1.20
CA ASP A 146 -23.80 -5.76 0.29
C ASP A 146 -24.26 -4.55 -0.54
N ARG A 147 -24.42 -3.37 0.07
CA ARG A 147 -24.78 -2.14 -0.65
C ARG A 147 -23.71 -1.69 -1.63
N LEU A 148 -22.44 -1.75 -1.25
CA LEU A 148 -21.32 -1.37 -2.11
C LEU A 148 -21.25 -2.26 -3.35
N ASN A 149 -21.42 -3.57 -3.17
CA ASN A 149 -21.46 -4.53 -4.26
C ASN A 149 -22.70 -4.31 -5.16
N ASP A 150 -23.89 -4.11 -4.58
CA ASP A 150 -25.12 -3.91 -5.35
C ASP A 150 -25.15 -2.58 -6.13
N GLU A 151 -24.62 -1.50 -5.56
CA GLU A 151 -24.68 -0.15 -6.14
C GLU A 151 -23.56 0.10 -7.15
N TYR A 152 -22.36 -0.40 -6.87
CA TYR A 152 -21.15 -0.08 -7.63
C TYR A 152 -20.55 -1.28 -8.37
N ASP A 153 -21.18 -2.46 -8.32
CA ASP A 153 -20.59 -3.73 -8.79
C ASP A 153 -19.22 -3.99 -8.13
N GLY A 154 -19.10 -3.57 -6.87
CA GLY A 154 -17.90 -3.73 -6.08
C GLY A 154 -17.51 -5.20 -5.89
N ALA A 155 -16.21 -5.46 -5.81
CA ALA A 155 -15.66 -6.76 -5.45
C ALA A 155 -15.28 -6.78 -3.96
N TYR A 156 -16.22 -6.44 -3.07
CA TYR A 156 -15.99 -6.48 -1.63
C TYR A 156 -16.34 -7.85 -1.04
N ASP A 157 -15.46 -8.40 -0.19
CA ASP A 157 -15.68 -9.64 0.57
C ASP A 157 -15.77 -9.34 2.07
N ALA A 158 -16.91 -9.65 2.69
CA ALA A 158 -17.12 -9.47 4.13
C ALA A 158 -16.15 -10.26 5.04
N ALA A 159 -15.49 -11.29 4.52
CA ALA A 159 -14.47 -12.03 5.27
C ALA A 159 -13.14 -11.29 5.36
N GLU A 160 -12.84 -10.43 4.39
CA GLU A 160 -11.55 -9.74 4.23
C GLU A 160 -11.66 -8.24 4.48
N ASP A 161 -12.73 -7.62 3.98
CA ASP A 161 -12.93 -6.17 4.00
C ASP A 161 -13.65 -5.69 5.28
N VAL A 162 -14.09 -6.60 6.17
CA VAL A 162 -14.59 -6.23 7.51
C VAL A 162 -13.52 -6.55 8.55
N ILE A 163 -12.80 -5.51 8.96
CA ILE A 163 -11.64 -5.58 9.85
C ILE A 163 -11.95 -5.06 11.25
N ARG A 164 -11.03 -5.26 12.18
CA ARG A 164 -11.06 -4.77 13.56
C ARG A 164 -9.97 -3.72 13.78
N PHE A 165 -10.03 -3.06 14.94
CA PHE A 165 -9.00 -2.11 15.36
C PHE A 165 -7.60 -2.75 15.42
N ASP A 166 -7.49 -3.99 15.87
CA ASP A 166 -6.21 -4.71 15.96
C ASP A 166 -5.61 -5.07 14.58
N ASP A 167 -6.39 -4.96 13.50
CA ASP A 167 -5.94 -5.20 12.12
C ASP A 167 -5.43 -3.89 11.45
N PHE A 168 -5.35 -2.80 12.20
CA PHE A 168 -4.85 -1.52 11.68
C PHE A 168 -3.33 -1.55 11.59
N ASP A 169 -2.82 -1.32 10.38
CA ASP A 169 -1.40 -1.36 10.06
C ASP A 169 -0.96 -0.17 9.19
N ARG A 170 0.35 -0.10 8.94
CA ARG A 170 0.95 0.97 8.15
C ARG A 170 0.43 0.98 6.71
N ASP A 171 0.22 -0.18 6.12
CA ASP A 171 -0.24 -0.31 4.73
C ASP A 171 -1.66 0.25 4.58
N LEU A 172 -2.55 -0.08 5.51
CA LEU A 172 -3.89 0.49 5.56
C LEU A 172 -3.86 2.00 5.83
N ALA A 173 -2.96 2.46 6.71
CA ALA A 173 -2.77 3.89 6.95
C ALA A 173 -2.30 4.62 5.69
N MET A 174 -1.37 4.05 4.94
CA MET A 174 -0.91 4.61 3.67
C MET A 174 -2.00 4.56 2.60
N HIS A 175 -2.79 3.49 2.51
CA HIS A 175 -3.96 3.40 1.61
C HIS A 175 -4.90 4.60 1.80
N TYR A 176 -5.18 4.97 3.04
CA TYR A 176 -6.07 6.09 3.33
C TYR A 176 -5.37 7.46 3.38
N ARG A 177 -4.09 7.53 3.72
CA ARG A 177 -3.41 8.78 4.12
C ARG A 177 -1.97 8.90 3.61
N ALA A 178 -1.60 8.25 2.51
CA ALA A 178 -0.27 8.33 1.89
C ALA A 178 0.33 9.76 1.89
N ASN A 179 -0.42 10.74 1.39
CA ASN A 179 -0.02 12.15 1.32
C ASN A 179 0.38 12.80 2.66
N PHE A 180 0.04 12.18 3.80
CA PHE A 180 0.41 12.66 5.13
C PHE A 180 1.68 12.01 5.66
N PHE A 181 2.18 10.94 5.03
CA PHE A 181 3.47 10.30 5.33
C PHE A 181 4.61 10.85 4.45
N ASP A 182 4.26 11.57 3.37
CA ASP A 182 5.21 12.16 2.43
C ASP A 182 5.94 13.38 3.02
N GLY A 183 6.93 13.07 3.86
CA GLY A 183 7.90 13.96 4.48
C GLY A 183 9.24 13.28 4.77
N ASP A 184 9.28 11.93 4.71
CA ASP A 184 10.47 11.10 4.71
C ASP A 184 10.77 10.61 3.28
N ASP A 185 11.19 11.53 2.42
CA ASP A 185 11.98 11.19 1.22
C ASP A 185 13.36 10.68 1.67
N ASP A 186 13.43 9.51 2.30
CA ASP A 186 14.65 8.73 2.49
C ASP A 186 14.26 7.26 2.73
N ASP A 187 14.18 6.51 1.62
CA ASP A 187 14.53 5.08 1.54
C ASP A 187 13.70 4.14 2.43
N HIS A 188 12.49 3.81 1.97
CA HIS A 188 11.91 2.44 1.88
C HIS A 188 10.39 2.55 1.69
N GLY A 189 9.99 2.70 0.43
CA GLY A 189 8.59 2.57 0.02
C GLY A 189 8.13 1.12 0.15
N HIS A 190 7.01 0.92 0.81
CA HIS A 190 6.07 -0.16 0.50
C HIS A 190 4.69 0.47 0.61
N HIS A 191 4.30 1.13 -0.48
CA HIS A 191 2.90 1.14 -0.86
C HIS A 191 2.51 -0.32 -1.15
N GLY A 192 1.24 -0.67 -0.96
CA GLY A 192 0.67 -1.95 -1.37
C GLY A 192 0.62 -2.10 -2.90
N ASP A 193 1.74 -1.86 -3.56
CA ASP A 193 2.04 -2.29 -4.91
C ASP A 193 2.44 -3.77 -4.82
N ALA A 194 1.92 -4.60 -5.72
CA ALA A 194 2.53 -5.89 -5.96
C ALA A 194 4.06 -5.69 -6.12
N ASP A 195 4.86 -6.49 -5.40
CA ASP A 195 6.30 -6.32 -5.41
C ASP A 195 6.79 -6.34 -6.87
N ALA A 196 7.69 -5.43 -7.22
CA ALA A 196 8.28 -5.44 -8.56
C ALA A 196 8.81 -6.85 -8.87
N PRO A 197 8.70 -7.33 -10.12
CA PRO A 197 9.16 -8.67 -10.46
C PRO A 197 10.60 -8.90 -9.98
N GLU A 198 10.84 -9.93 -9.16
CA GLU A 198 12.20 -10.33 -8.79
C GLU A 198 12.94 -10.86 -10.02
N SER A 199 12.19 -11.52 -10.90
CA SER A 199 12.67 -12.02 -12.18
C SER A 199 11.54 -12.22 -13.18
N PHE A 200 11.90 -12.32 -14.46
CA PHE A 200 10.96 -12.72 -15.50
C PHE A 200 11.65 -13.49 -16.62
N ASP A 201 10.89 -14.39 -17.23
CA ASP A 201 11.26 -15.04 -18.48
C ASP A 201 10.67 -14.24 -19.65
N LEU A 202 11.51 -13.89 -20.62
CA LEU A 202 11.07 -13.34 -21.89
C LEU A 202 10.72 -14.52 -22.80
N VAL A 203 9.46 -14.64 -23.21
CA VAL A 203 8.96 -15.80 -23.98
C VAL A 203 8.40 -15.37 -25.34
N ASP A 204 8.42 -16.29 -26.31
CA ASP A 204 7.81 -16.09 -27.62
C ASP A 204 6.30 -16.39 -27.62
N GLY A 205 5.61 -16.15 -28.75
CA GLY A 205 4.18 -16.44 -28.88
C GLY A 205 3.77 -17.92 -28.81
N ASN A 206 4.72 -18.85 -28.69
CA ASN A 206 4.47 -20.26 -28.41
C ASN A 206 4.71 -20.62 -26.92
N GLY A 207 5.14 -19.66 -26.11
CA GLY A 207 5.56 -19.87 -24.72
C GLY A 207 6.96 -20.48 -24.59
N GLU A 208 7.81 -20.38 -25.62
CA GLU A 208 9.21 -20.80 -25.51
C GLU A 208 10.07 -19.66 -24.95
N THR A 209 10.78 -19.92 -23.85
CA THR A 209 11.70 -18.96 -23.24
C THR A 209 12.84 -18.60 -24.18
N ILE A 210 12.97 -17.31 -24.45
CA ILE A 210 14.04 -16.70 -25.23
C ILE A 210 15.23 -16.43 -24.32
N ASP A 211 14.98 -15.76 -23.20
CA ASP A 211 15.97 -15.47 -22.17
C ASP A 211 15.29 -15.27 -20.82
N THR A 212 16.09 -15.26 -19.77
CA THR A 212 15.64 -15.06 -18.39
C THR A 212 16.39 -13.88 -17.79
N TRP A 213 15.63 -12.90 -17.27
CA TRP A 213 16.16 -11.78 -16.53
C TRP A 213 16.16 -12.10 -15.03
N VAL A 214 17.32 -12.51 -14.52
CA VAL A 214 17.57 -12.72 -13.08
C VAL A 214 18.94 -12.10 -12.78
N ARG A 215 18.99 -11.04 -11.95
CA ARG A 215 20.21 -10.28 -11.57
C ARG A 215 20.70 -9.20 -12.56
N ASP A 216 19.77 -8.56 -13.25
CA ASP A 216 20.05 -7.36 -14.05
C ASP A 216 20.97 -7.55 -15.27
N HIS A 217 20.91 -8.72 -15.94
CA HIS A 217 21.68 -8.96 -17.17
C HIS A 217 21.01 -9.99 -18.11
N TRP A 218 21.05 -9.71 -19.42
CA TRP A 218 20.68 -10.63 -20.51
C TRP A 218 21.79 -11.61 -20.92
N HIS A 219 21.44 -12.83 -21.29
CA HIS A 219 22.39 -13.85 -21.76
C HIS A 219 22.43 -13.98 -23.29
N THR A 220 21.34 -13.59 -23.96
CA THR A 220 21.17 -13.75 -25.40
C THR A 220 20.68 -12.47 -26.06
N ALA A 221 20.48 -12.52 -27.38
CA ALA A 221 19.85 -11.47 -28.17
C ALA A 221 18.50 -11.96 -28.71
N VAL A 222 17.56 -11.05 -28.88
CA VAL A 222 16.32 -11.30 -29.63
C VAL A 222 16.63 -11.18 -31.12
N THR A 223 16.23 -12.18 -31.91
CA THR A 223 16.37 -12.15 -33.36
C THR A 223 15.02 -11.99 -34.05
N VAL A 224 14.98 -11.20 -35.13
CA VAL A 224 13.80 -11.04 -36.00
C VAL A 224 14.25 -10.86 -37.45
N ASP A 225 13.53 -11.47 -38.41
CA ASP A 225 13.85 -11.28 -39.82
C ASP A 225 13.41 -9.87 -40.31
N GLU A 226 14.09 -9.33 -41.31
CA GLU A 226 13.65 -8.08 -41.96
C GLU A 226 12.24 -8.24 -42.55
N SER A 227 11.37 -7.25 -42.33
CA SER A 227 9.95 -7.27 -42.69
C SER A 227 9.10 -8.35 -42.01
N ALA A 228 9.61 -8.98 -40.95
CA ALA A 228 8.85 -9.87 -40.07
C ALA A 228 8.60 -9.21 -38.71
N SER A 229 7.59 -9.71 -38.00
CA SER A 229 7.30 -9.31 -36.63
C SER A 229 7.45 -10.49 -35.67
N ARG A 230 7.89 -10.19 -34.45
CA ARG A 230 8.00 -11.14 -33.35
C ARG A 230 7.25 -10.60 -32.14
N SER A 231 6.32 -11.40 -31.62
CA SER A 231 5.61 -11.11 -30.37
C SER A 231 6.44 -11.62 -29.20
N LEU A 232 6.59 -10.80 -28.17
CA LEU A 232 7.31 -11.08 -26.95
C LEU A 232 6.37 -10.90 -25.76
N TYR A 233 6.38 -11.88 -24.87
CA TYR A 233 5.63 -11.88 -23.63
C TYR A 233 6.59 -11.99 -22.45
N ALA A 234 6.12 -11.66 -21.26
CA ALA A 234 6.86 -11.88 -20.03
C ALA A 234 6.10 -12.85 -19.13
N GLU A 235 6.83 -13.80 -18.54
CA GLU A 235 6.35 -14.61 -17.41
C GLU A 235 7.12 -14.15 -16.17
N ALA A 236 6.49 -13.31 -15.35
CA ALA A 236 7.12 -12.62 -14.23
C ALA A 236 6.76 -13.27 -12.89
N VAL A 237 7.70 -13.24 -11.95
CA VAL A 237 7.50 -13.75 -10.59
C VAL A 237 7.99 -12.78 -9.52
N GLU A 238 7.27 -12.75 -8.40
CA GLU A 238 7.62 -12.01 -7.19
C GLU A 238 8.70 -12.73 -6.38
N ALA A 239 9.22 -12.05 -5.36
CA ALA A 239 10.31 -12.56 -4.52
C ALA A 239 9.95 -13.82 -3.70
N ASP A 240 8.66 -14.05 -3.46
CA ASP A 240 8.15 -15.25 -2.79
C ASP A 240 7.83 -16.40 -3.77
N GLY A 241 7.96 -16.14 -5.07
CA GLY A 241 7.69 -17.07 -6.16
C GLY A 241 6.25 -17.08 -6.67
N GLU A 242 5.39 -16.13 -6.24
CA GLU A 242 4.09 -15.90 -6.86
C GLU A 242 4.23 -15.40 -8.30
N ILE A 243 3.32 -15.81 -9.18
CA ILE A 243 3.33 -15.40 -10.59
C ILE A 243 2.54 -14.10 -10.71
N ILE A 244 3.13 -13.12 -11.36
CA ILE A 244 2.49 -11.84 -11.67
C ILE A 244 1.63 -12.01 -12.93
N ASP A 245 0.33 -11.70 -12.82
CA ASP A 245 -0.59 -11.71 -13.96
C ASP A 245 -0.51 -10.40 -14.73
N ILE A 246 0.04 -10.44 -15.95
CA ILE A 246 0.22 -9.28 -16.82
C ILE A 246 -0.99 -9.21 -17.76
N ASP A 247 -2.02 -8.51 -17.31
CA ASP A 247 -3.29 -8.39 -18.02
C ASP A 247 -3.35 -7.19 -18.99
N GLY A 248 -2.37 -6.29 -18.93
CA GLY A 248 -2.32 -5.06 -19.70
C GLY A 248 -3.22 -3.94 -19.15
N GLU A 249 -3.75 -4.08 -17.94
CA GLU A 249 -4.59 -3.08 -17.25
C GLU A 249 -4.00 -2.71 -15.88
N HIS A 250 -3.70 -3.71 -15.04
CA HIS A 250 -3.10 -3.53 -13.72
C HIS A 250 -1.58 -3.67 -13.79
N TRP A 251 -1.12 -4.73 -14.46
CA TRP A 251 0.28 -4.96 -14.79
C TRP A 251 0.46 -4.88 -16.29
N GLU A 252 1.37 -4.02 -16.72
CA GLU A 252 1.70 -3.80 -18.11
C GLU A 252 3.18 -4.16 -18.36
N PHE A 253 3.44 -4.76 -19.51
CA PHE A 253 4.74 -5.08 -20.07
C PHE A 253 4.95 -4.30 -21.36
N ASP A 254 5.88 -3.35 -21.29
CA ASP A 254 6.19 -2.41 -22.35
C ASP A 254 7.64 -2.53 -22.79
N ALA A 255 7.93 -1.95 -23.96
CA ALA A 255 9.29 -1.80 -24.42
C ALA A 255 9.53 -0.47 -25.15
N ARG A 256 10.78 0.00 -25.09
CA ARG A 256 11.27 1.15 -25.83
C ARG A 256 12.71 0.95 -26.28
N LEU A 257 13.16 1.76 -27.23
CA LEU A 257 14.58 1.80 -27.60
C LEU A 257 15.41 2.38 -26.46
N ALA A 258 16.62 1.85 -26.29
CA ALA A 258 17.61 2.39 -25.38
C ALA A 258 18.15 3.75 -25.85
N ASP A 259 18.65 4.55 -24.92
CA ASP A 259 19.18 5.88 -25.22
C ASP A 259 20.36 5.82 -26.20
N GLY A 260 20.16 6.38 -27.40
CA GLY A 260 21.17 6.40 -28.46
C GLY A 260 21.24 5.13 -29.33
N ALA A 261 20.31 4.20 -29.13
CA ALA A 261 20.17 3.02 -29.99
C ALA A 261 19.68 3.42 -31.40
N PRO A 262 20.06 2.68 -32.46
CA PRO A 262 19.55 2.90 -33.81
C PRO A 262 18.02 2.75 -33.90
N GLU A 263 17.33 3.81 -34.34
CA GLU A 263 15.87 3.88 -34.46
C GLU A 263 15.31 3.31 -35.78
N ASP A 264 16.16 3.04 -36.77
CA ASP A 264 15.76 2.56 -38.10
C ASP A 264 15.87 1.03 -38.28
N VAL A 265 16.31 0.33 -37.23
CA VAL A 265 16.51 -1.13 -37.24
C VAL A 265 15.21 -1.87 -36.93
N ILE A 266 14.44 -1.42 -35.93
CA ILE A 266 13.15 -2.02 -35.56
C ILE A 266 12.07 -0.97 -35.30
N SER A 267 10.81 -1.40 -35.41
CA SER A 267 9.64 -0.72 -34.85
C SER A 267 9.12 -1.49 -33.64
N ILE A 268 8.74 -0.80 -32.56
CA ILE A 268 8.19 -1.40 -31.33
C ILE A 268 6.72 -1.00 -31.18
N HIS A 269 5.86 -1.96 -30.90
CA HIS A 269 4.43 -1.77 -30.62
C HIS A 269 4.04 -2.51 -29.35
N SER A 270 3.85 -1.77 -28.25
CA SER A 270 3.35 -2.36 -27.01
C SER A 270 1.83 -2.47 -26.98
N HIS A 271 1.34 -3.51 -26.32
CA HIS A 271 -0.08 -3.83 -26.17
C HIS A 271 -0.53 -3.92 -24.70
N GLY A 272 0.37 -3.68 -23.74
CA GLY A 272 0.10 -3.82 -22.31
C GLY A 272 0.43 -5.23 -21.82
N ASP A 273 -0.08 -6.29 -22.45
CA ASP A 273 0.23 -7.68 -22.06
C ASP A 273 1.44 -8.27 -22.82
N HIS A 274 1.78 -7.67 -23.97
CA HIS A 274 2.88 -8.11 -24.82
C HIS A 274 3.44 -7.00 -25.70
N VAL A 275 4.62 -7.25 -26.27
CA VAL A 275 5.31 -6.32 -27.17
C VAL A 275 5.50 -6.97 -28.54
N HIS A 276 5.18 -6.23 -29.60
CA HIS A 276 5.58 -6.57 -30.97
C HIS A 276 6.84 -5.82 -31.38
N ILE A 277 7.83 -6.57 -31.85
CA ILE A 277 9.02 -6.03 -32.51
C ILE A 277 8.93 -6.36 -34.00
N GLU A 278 8.97 -5.35 -34.86
CA GLU A 278 9.03 -5.50 -36.31
C GLU A 278 10.43 -5.16 -36.81
N GLY A 279 11.05 -6.05 -37.60
CA GLY A 279 12.35 -5.81 -38.22
C GLY A 279 12.22 -4.89 -39.44
N GLU A 280 12.88 -3.74 -39.43
CA GLU A 280 12.81 -2.73 -40.50
C GLU A 280 14.05 -2.77 -41.41
N THR A 281 15.25 -2.78 -40.80
CA THR A 281 16.53 -2.73 -41.51
C THR A 281 17.52 -3.69 -40.85
N GLU A 282 18.26 -4.47 -41.65
CA GLU A 282 19.33 -5.32 -41.13
C GLU A 282 20.31 -4.54 -40.23
N GLY A 283 20.56 -5.04 -39.03
CA GLY A 283 21.40 -4.38 -38.05
C GLY A 283 21.18 -4.85 -36.62
N LEU A 284 21.83 -4.15 -35.70
CA LEU A 284 21.71 -4.36 -34.26
C LEU A 284 21.14 -3.08 -33.63
N THR A 285 20.24 -3.26 -32.68
CA THR A 285 19.75 -2.18 -31.81
C THR A 285 19.53 -2.70 -30.40
N GLU A 286 19.19 -1.81 -29.48
CA GLU A 286 19.08 -2.10 -28.05
C GLU A 286 17.71 -1.66 -27.54
N VAL A 287 17.05 -2.54 -26.79
CA VAL A 287 15.69 -2.37 -26.28
C VAL A 287 15.69 -2.46 -24.76
N ILE A 288 14.95 -1.56 -24.13
CA ILE A 288 14.62 -1.58 -22.71
C ILE A 288 13.19 -2.09 -22.57
N PHE A 289 13.03 -3.17 -21.80
CA PHE A 289 11.73 -3.62 -21.31
C PHE A 289 11.41 -2.97 -19.96
N GLU A 290 10.14 -2.64 -19.78
CA GLU A 290 9.61 -1.95 -18.60
C GLU A 290 8.34 -2.67 -18.14
N PHE A 291 8.22 -2.85 -16.83
CA PHE A 291 6.99 -3.28 -16.19
C PHE A 291 6.42 -2.11 -15.42
N SER A 292 5.13 -1.84 -15.61
CA SER A 292 4.40 -0.87 -14.81
C SER A 292 3.24 -1.50 -14.09
N HIS A 293 2.99 -1.02 -12.87
CA HIS A 293 1.83 -1.33 -12.06
C HIS A 293 1.00 -0.07 -11.91
N HIS A 294 -0.28 -0.09 -12.31
CA HIS A 294 -1.17 1.08 -12.27
C HIS A 294 -0.60 2.35 -12.92
N GLY A 295 0.21 2.19 -13.98
CA GLY A 295 0.85 3.27 -14.72
C GLY A 295 2.15 3.83 -14.13
N GLU A 296 2.66 3.25 -13.03
CA GLU A 296 3.97 3.58 -12.46
C GLU A 296 4.99 2.48 -12.79
N ILE A 297 6.19 2.85 -13.25
CA ILE A 297 7.22 1.87 -13.62
C ILE A 297 7.77 1.20 -12.36
N ALA A 298 7.53 -0.09 -12.22
CA ALA A 298 8.00 -0.92 -11.11
C ALA A 298 9.36 -1.56 -11.39
N LEU A 299 9.62 -1.96 -12.64
CA LEU A 299 10.89 -2.55 -13.07
C LEU A 299 11.30 -1.99 -14.44
N THR A 300 12.58 -1.69 -14.61
CA THR A 300 13.17 -1.32 -15.90
C THR A 300 14.48 -2.07 -16.12
N THR A 301 14.72 -2.48 -17.36
CA THR A 301 15.96 -3.15 -17.77
C THR A 301 17.01 -2.15 -18.28
N GLU A 302 16.85 -0.86 -18.01
CA GLU A 302 17.78 0.20 -18.49
C GLU A 302 19.24 -0.03 -18.05
N ALA A 303 19.47 -0.74 -16.94
CA ALA A 303 20.80 -1.10 -16.47
C ALA A 303 21.57 -2.03 -17.44
N ASP A 304 20.86 -2.85 -18.21
CA ASP A 304 21.42 -3.71 -19.25
C ASP A 304 20.38 -3.91 -20.38
N ALA A 305 20.58 -3.19 -21.48
CA ALA A 305 19.64 -3.20 -22.60
C ALA A 305 19.70 -4.54 -23.37
N MET A 306 18.53 -5.06 -23.76
CA MET A 306 18.46 -6.26 -24.60
C MET A 306 18.94 -5.92 -26.01
N VAL A 307 19.88 -6.71 -26.52
CA VAL A 307 20.29 -6.61 -27.94
C VAL A 307 19.24 -7.26 -28.82
N VAL A 308 18.80 -6.54 -29.85
CA VAL A 308 17.92 -7.04 -30.89
C VAL A 308 18.66 -7.03 -32.22
N GLU A 309 18.69 -8.18 -32.89
CA GLU A 309 19.29 -8.37 -34.21
C GLU A 309 18.23 -8.56 -35.28
N VAL A 310 18.31 -7.73 -36.33
CA VAL A 310 17.53 -7.87 -37.56
C VAL A 310 18.43 -8.42 -38.65
N GLY A 311 18.08 -9.59 -39.19
CA GLY A 311 18.82 -10.24 -40.26
C GLY A 311 18.23 -11.59 -40.63
N GLU A 312 18.54 -12.11 -41.83
CA GLU A 312 18.06 -13.43 -42.25
C GLU A 312 18.59 -14.53 -41.30
N GLY A 313 17.70 -15.17 -40.56
CA GLY A 313 18.01 -16.20 -39.55
C GLY A 313 19.00 -17.26 -40.04
N GLY A 314 20.24 -17.16 -39.56
CA GLY A 314 21.26 -18.19 -39.71
C GLY A 314 21.35 -19.01 -38.43
N ASP A 315 20.94 -20.27 -38.51
CA ASP A 315 21.14 -21.37 -37.54
C ASP A 315 22.29 -21.13 -36.53
N HIS A 316 21.98 -20.63 -35.33
CA HIS A 316 22.90 -20.69 -34.19
C HIS A 316 22.79 -22.06 -33.53
N ASP A 317 23.39 -23.07 -34.18
CA ASP A 317 23.70 -24.37 -33.59
C ASP A 317 24.76 -24.18 -32.50
N HIS A 318 24.32 -23.94 -31.26
CA HIS A 318 25.16 -24.11 -30.07
C HIS A 318 25.29 -25.60 -29.72
N GLY A 319 25.89 -26.36 -30.64
CA GLY A 319 26.41 -27.69 -30.37
C GLY A 319 27.65 -27.61 -29.51
N HIS A 320 27.45 -27.69 -28.19
CA HIS A 320 28.49 -27.85 -27.18
C HIS A 320 29.45 -29.01 -27.54
N ASP A 321 30.73 -28.69 -27.68
CA ASP A 321 31.83 -29.65 -27.62
C ASP A 321 31.89 -30.24 -26.21
N ASP A 322 31.23 -31.39 -25.98
CA ASP A 322 31.47 -32.22 -24.80
C ASP A 322 32.39 -33.38 -25.14
N ASP A 323 33.68 -33.12 -24.91
CA ASP A 323 34.69 -34.13 -24.61
C ASP A 323 34.24 -34.97 -23.40
N HIS A 324 33.76 -36.20 -23.63
CA HIS A 324 33.65 -37.21 -22.58
C HIS A 324 34.42 -38.48 -22.93
N ASP A 325 35.70 -38.45 -22.54
CA ASP A 325 36.46 -39.63 -22.12
C ASP A 325 35.71 -40.33 -20.97
N HIS A 326 35.24 -41.56 -21.18
CA HIS A 326 35.13 -42.55 -20.09
C HIS A 326 35.38 -43.97 -20.61
N ASP A 327 36.61 -44.42 -20.40
CA ASP A 327 36.95 -45.81 -20.10
C ASP A 327 36.05 -46.31 -18.95
N HIS A 328 35.36 -47.43 -19.14
CA HIS A 328 35.39 -48.56 -18.21
C HIS A 328 34.65 -49.78 -18.77
N SER A 329 35.45 -50.82 -19.00
CA SER A 329 35.14 -52.25 -19.02
C SER A 329 33.93 -52.67 -18.17
N HIS A 330 33.09 -53.57 -18.69
CA HIS A 330 32.56 -54.73 -17.94
C HIS A 330 32.36 -55.91 -18.92
N ASP A 331 33.10 -56.99 -18.65
CA ASP A 331 32.80 -58.34 -19.10
C ASP A 331 31.40 -58.75 -18.61
N ASP A 332 30.64 -59.45 -19.44
CA ASP A 332 29.82 -60.56 -18.94
C ASP A 332 29.56 -61.57 -20.08
N ASP A 333 30.12 -62.75 -19.85
CA ASP A 333 29.89 -63.99 -20.57
C ASP A 333 28.41 -64.36 -20.58
N HIS A 334 27.88 -64.76 -21.74
CA HIS A 334 26.84 -65.79 -21.78
C HIS A 334 26.97 -66.66 -23.03
N ASP A 335 27.42 -67.89 -22.78
CA ASP A 335 27.20 -69.08 -23.58
C ASP A 335 25.77 -69.16 -24.15
N HIS A 336 25.62 -69.66 -25.37
CA HIS A 336 24.73 -70.80 -25.64
C HIS A 336 24.98 -71.41 -27.03
N ASP A 337 25.20 -72.73 -27.01
CA ASP A 337 25.24 -73.70 -28.10
C ASP A 337 24.16 -73.53 -29.19
N HIS A 338 24.53 -73.74 -30.46
CA HIS A 338 24.10 -74.92 -31.23
C HIS A 338 24.83 -75.13 -32.56
#